data_AF-A0A1G1YHX0-F1
#
_entry.id   AF-A0A1G1YHX0-F1
#
_cell.length_a   1.000
_cell.length_b   1.000
_cell.length_c   1.000
_cell.angle_alpha   90.00
_cell.angle_beta   90.00
_cell.angle_gamma   90.00
#
_symmetry.space_group_name_H-M   'P 1'
#
loop_
_entity.id
_entity.type
_entity.pdbx_description
1 polymer ?
#
loop_
_entity_poly.entity_id
_entity_poly.type
_entity_poly.pdbx_seq_one_letter_code
_entity_poly.pdbx_strand_id
1 'polypeptide(L)'
;MLTRERLRSTLVSLFLLAVLLPGAASAAKPVGDQVSGGFNTMVKWTIGGGNAVTIGPATFSSSLIHIINFLLSFIGLLFFLLMLYAGYLWMTARGNDEQVQKGKKIIREAVTALIIILLARLFTEFVLTAIGQAIEAGKKTS
;
A
#
# COMPACT_ATOMS: atom_id res chain seq x y z
N MET A 1 -12.28 -29.21 -24.60
CA MET A 1 -13.19 -28.04 -24.60
C MET A 1 -13.46 -27.55 -23.17
N LEU A 2 -12.40 -27.26 -22.40
CA LEU A 2 -12.56 -26.79 -21.01
C LEU A 2 -12.73 -25.27 -21.02
N THR A 3 -14.00 -24.90 -21.20
CA THR A 3 -14.68 -23.63 -20.95
C THR A 3 -13.83 -22.55 -20.28
N ARG A 4 -13.45 -21.53 -21.06
CA ARG A 4 -12.82 -20.28 -20.58
C ARG A 4 -13.59 -19.62 -19.42
N GLU A 5 -14.85 -20.00 -19.21
CA GLU A 5 -15.72 -19.56 -18.12
C GLU A 5 -15.32 -20.12 -16.74
N ARG A 6 -14.84 -21.35 -16.66
CA ARG A 6 -14.39 -21.96 -15.39
C ARG A 6 -13.09 -21.33 -14.88
N LEU A 7 -12.24 -20.85 -15.78
CA LEU A 7 -10.97 -20.17 -15.44
C LEU A 7 -11.21 -18.75 -14.90
N ARG A 8 -12.18 -18.02 -15.46
CA ARG A 8 -12.51 -16.66 -14.97
C ARG A 8 -13.25 -16.72 -13.64
N SER A 9 -14.14 -17.69 -13.43
CA SER A 9 -14.86 -17.89 -12.16
C SER A 9 -13.94 -18.32 -11.01
N THR A 10 -12.94 -19.18 -11.27
CA THR A 10 -11.95 -19.59 -10.26
C THR A 10 -11.00 -18.45 -9.88
N LEU A 11 -10.55 -17.63 -10.84
CA LEU A 11 -9.73 -16.44 -10.55
C LEU A 11 -10.50 -15.37 -9.76
N VAL A 12 -11.78 -15.14 -10.10
CA VAL A 12 -12.63 -14.19 -9.37
C VAL A 12 -12.94 -14.70 -7.97
N SER A 13 -13.17 -16.02 -7.79
CA SER A 13 -13.36 -16.64 -6.48
C SER A 13 -12.10 -16.60 -5.62
N LEU A 14 -10.92 -16.80 -6.20
CA LEU A 14 -9.63 -16.70 -5.50
C LEU A 14 -9.37 -15.26 -5.04
N PHE A 15 -9.68 -14.29 -5.89
CA PHE A 15 -9.61 -12.87 -5.56
C PHE A 15 -10.61 -12.49 -4.47
N LEU A 16 -11.86 -12.98 -4.54
CA LEU A 16 -12.87 -12.78 -3.50
C LEU A 16 -12.48 -13.44 -2.18
N LEU A 17 -11.87 -14.62 -2.19
CA LEU A 17 -11.38 -15.31 -1.00
C LEU A 17 -10.19 -14.57 -0.36
N ALA A 18 -9.30 -13.99 -1.17
CA ALA A 18 -8.21 -13.14 -0.70
C ALA A 18 -8.72 -11.84 -0.05
N VAL A 19 -9.84 -11.30 -0.56
CA VAL A 19 -10.49 -10.10 0.00
C VAL A 19 -11.33 -10.41 1.25
N LEU A 20 -11.88 -11.63 1.37
CA LEU A 20 -12.69 -12.11 2.50
C LEU A 20 -11.90 -12.77 3.63
N LEU A 21 -10.56 -12.71 3.61
CA LEU A 21 -9.71 -13.05 4.75
C LEU A 21 -9.25 -11.77 5.49
N PRO A 22 -10.13 -10.99 6.15
CA PRO A 22 -9.70 -10.01 7.14
C PRO A 22 -9.35 -10.73 8.45
N GLY A 23 -8.41 -11.67 8.38
CA GLY A 23 -7.67 -12.21 9.52
C GLY A 23 -6.22 -11.74 9.56
N ALA A 24 -5.71 -11.19 8.44
CA ALA A 24 -4.38 -10.58 8.34
C ALA A 24 -4.43 -9.06 8.11
N ALA A 25 -5.63 -8.47 7.92
CA ALA A 25 -5.81 -7.02 7.79
C ALA A 25 -5.87 -6.29 9.15
N SER A 26 -6.04 -7.01 10.26
CA SER A 26 -5.87 -6.49 11.63
C SER A 26 -4.41 -6.40 12.06
N ALA A 27 -3.54 -5.95 11.14
CA ALA A 27 -2.18 -5.52 11.44
C ALA A 27 -1.76 -4.31 10.60
N ALA A 28 -2.73 -3.60 9.98
CA ALA A 28 -2.52 -2.25 9.50
C ALA A 28 -2.34 -1.32 10.70
N LYS A 29 -1.21 -1.46 11.40
CA LYS A 29 -0.63 -0.37 12.15
C LYS A 29 -0.59 0.80 11.17
N PRO A 30 -1.07 2.00 11.57
CA PRO A 30 -0.92 3.18 10.73
C PRO A 30 0.53 3.24 10.23
N VAL A 31 0.76 3.55 8.94
CA VAL A 31 2.11 3.57 8.32
C VAL A 31 3.13 4.29 9.23
N GLY A 32 2.62 5.28 9.96
CA GLY A 32 3.26 5.92 11.07
C GLY A 32 4.02 5.07 12.08
N ASP A 33 3.36 4.06 12.63
CA ASP A 33 3.89 3.20 13.68
C ASP A 33 4.92 2.19 13.14
N GLN A 34 4.79 1.80 11.88
CA GLN A 34 5.75 0.92 11.20
C GLN A 34 7.02 1.67 10.79
N VAL A 35 6.88 2.90 10.29
CA VAL A 35 8.02 3.77 9.94
C VAL A 35 8.73 4.26 11.20
N SER A 36 8.00 4.70 12.23
CA SER A 36 8.59 5.14 13.50
C SER A 36 9.24 3.96 14.24
N GLY A 37 8.58 2.79 14.29
CA GLY A 37 9.11 1.58 14.93
C GLY A 37 10.32 1.00 14.20
N GLY A 38 10.30 0.96 12.86
CA GLY A 38 11.44 0.54 12.04
C GLY A 38 12.64 1.47 12.18
N PHE A 39 12.41 2.79 12.09
CA PHE A 39 13.44 3.79 12.29
C PHE A 39 14.01 3.78 13.71
N ASN A 40 13.16 3.69 14.73
CA ASN A 40 13.59 3.61 16.14
C ASN A 40 14.41 2.35 16.42
N THR A 41 14.03 1.22 15.82
CA THR A 41 14.80 -0.03 15.91
C THR A 41 16.17 0.11 15.27
N MET A 42 16.26 0.73 14.08
CA MET A 42 17.54 1.01 13.42
C MET A 42 18.42 1.94 14.25
N VAL A 43 17.88 3.04 14.78
CA VAL A 43 18.62 4.00 15.60
C VAL A 43 19.16 3.34 16.88
N LYS A 44 18.36 2.48 17.53
CA LYS A 44 18.73 1.73 18.73
C LYS A 44 19.93 0.80 18.50
N TRP A 45 20.03 0.19 17.31
CA TRP A 45 21.15 -0.70 16.97
C TRP A 45 22.37 0.04 16.41
N THR A 46 22.18 1.19 15.76
CA THR A 46 23.26 1.97 15.15
C THR A 46 24.02 2.85 16.15
N ILE A 47 23.39 3.36 17.23
CA ILE A 47 24.02 4.32 18.16
C ILE A 47 24.48 3.66 19.49
N GLY A 48 24.24 2.36 19.70
CA GLY A 48 24.86 1.61 20.81
C GLY A 48 24.43 2.04 22.21
N GLY A 49 23.24 1.60 22.63
CA GLY A 49 22.91 1.35 24.06
C GLY A 49 22.67 2.55 24.98
N GLY A 50 21.50 2.57 25.61
CA GLY A 50 21.31 3.16 26.94
C GLY A 50 20.37 4.35 27.03
N ASN A 51 20.35 5.22 26.03
CA ASN A 51 19.36 6.29 25.96
C ASN A 51 18.58 6.11 24.67
N ALA A 52 17.26 6.07 24.75
CA ALA A 52 16.45 6.47 23.62
C ALA A 52 16.94 7.88 23.28
N VAL A 53 17.85 7.99 22.31
CA VAL A 53 18.13 9.26 21.69
C VAL A 53 16.83 9.56 20.95
N THR A 54 15.91 10.18 21.68
CA THR A 54 14.84 10.99 21.13
C THR A 54 15.55 12.18 20.50
N ILE A 55 16.26 11.94 19.39
CA ILE A 55 16.54 12.99 18.42
C ILE A 55 15.13 13.47 18.11
N GLY A 56 14.76 14.69 18.53
CA GLY A 56 13.41 15.20 18.30
C GLY A 56 13.11 15.07 16.80
N PRO A 57 12.21 14.15 16.43
CA PRO A 57 10.90 14.56 15.97
C PRO A 57 9.78 13.61 16.46
N ALA A 58 9.88 13.01 17.66
CA ALA A 58 8.81 12.09 18.13
C ALA A 58 7.40 12.74 18.15
N THR A 59 7.31 14.06 18.31
CA THR A 59 6.05 14.83 18.15
C THR A 59 5.85 15.36 16.73
N PHE A 60 6.89 15.89 16.08
CA PHE A 60 6.77 16.47 14.73
C PHE A 60 6.57 15.42 13.64
N SER A 61 7.33 14.32 13.67
CA SER A 61 7.12 13.17 12.79
C SER A 61 5.79 12.51 13.06
N SER A 62 5.32 12.40 14.31
CA SER A 62 3.98 11.82 14.59
C SER A 62 2.84 12.67 14.02
N SER A 63 2.96 14.00 14.07
CA SER A 63 2.01 14.91 13.44
C SER A 63 2.07 14.86 11.91
N LEU A 64 3.27 14.84 11.32
CA LEU A 64 3.45 14.67 9.88
C LEU A 64 2.91 13.33 9.39
N ILE A 65 3.13 12.27 10.14
CA ILE A 65 2.63 10.94 9.87
C ILE A 65 1.09 10.91 9.91
N HIS A 66 0.47 11.57 10.88
CA HIS A 66 -0.98 11.71 10.94
C HIS A 66 -1.51 12.48 9.73
N ILE A 67 -0.84 13.56 9.33
CA ILE A 67 -1.22 14.31 8.13
C ILE A 67 -1.11 13.45 6.87
N ILE A 68 -0.02 12.67 6.74
CA ILE A 68 0.19 11.77 5.60
C ILE A 68 -0.89 10.68 5.58
N ASN A 69 -1.20 10.05 6.71
CA ASN A 69 -2.27 9.04 6.79
C ASN A 69 -3.65 9.63 6.47
N PHE A 70 -3.93 10.85 6.92
CA PHE A 70 -5.14 11.57 6.59
C PHE A 70 -5.21 11.85 5.09
N LEU A 71 -4.14 12.39 4.50
CA LEU A 71 -4.03 12.64 3.06
C LEU A 71 -4.17 11.34 2.26
N LEU A 72 -3.55 10.25 2.69
CA LEU A 72 -3.59 8.96 2.00
C LEU A 72 -5.00 8.35 2.03
N SER A 73 -5.71 8.49 3.15
CA SER A 73 -7.11 8.07 3.27
C SER A 73 -8.03 8.94 2.39
N PHE A 74 -7.76 10.24 2.34
CA PHE A 74 -8.50 11.19 1.49
C PHE A 74 -8.27 10.92 0.00
N ILE A 75 -7.03 10.62 -0.40
CA ILE A 75 -6.68 10.19 -1.75
C ILE A 75 -7.42 8.90 -2.11
N GLY A 76 -7.46 7.91 -1.20
CA GLY A 76 -8.15 6.64 -1.43
C GLY A 76 -9.65 6.82 -1.65
N LEU A 77 -10.29 7.69 -0.85
CA LEU A 77 -11.70 8.04 -1.02
C LEU A 77 -11.96 8.77 -2.34
N LEU A 78 -11.14 9.78 -2.67
CA LEU A 78 -11.27 10.53 -3.92
C LEU A 78 -11.11 9.62 -5.14
N PHE A 79 -10.15 8.70 -5.07
CA PHE A 79 -9.93 7.67 -6.08
C PHE A 79 -11.15 6.76 -6.26
N PHE A 80 -11.77 6.34 -5.15
CA PHE A 80 -12.99 5.52 -5.19
C PHE A 80 -14.14 6.23 -5.91
N LEU A 81 -14.33 7.54 -5.65
CA LEU A 81 -15.32 8.35 -6.37
C LEU A 81 -15.01 8.44 -7.87
N LEU A 82 -13.74 8.62 -8.23
CA LEU A 82 -13.30 8.70 -9.62
C LEU A 82 -13.51 7.37 -10.35
N MET A 83 -13.30 6.25 -9.67
CA MET A 83 -13.57 4.90 -10.18
C MET A 83 -15.07 4.72 -10.47
N LEU A 84 -15.93 5.22 -9.58
CA LEU A 84 -17.38 5.21 -9.77
C LEU A 84 -17.79 6.02 -11.01
N TYR A 85 -17.23 7.23 -11.15
CA TYR A 85 -17.46 8.10 -12.30
C TYR A 85 -16.98 7.45 -13.61
N ALA A 86 -15.80 6.83 -13.61
CA ALA A 86 -15.27 6.12 -14.77
C ALA A 86 -16.13 4.91 -15.15
N GLY A 87 -16.63 4.17 -14.16
CA GLY A 87 -17.55 3.05 -14.35
C GLY A 87 -18.88 3.50 -14.96
N TYR A 88 -19.45 4.60 -14.44
CA TYR A 88 -20.67 5.20 -14.98
C TYR A 88 -20.47 5.69 -16.42
N LEU A 89 -19.36 6.38 -16.70
CA LEU A 89 -19.01 6.85 -18.05
C LEU A 89 -18.88 5.70 -19.04
N TRP A 90 -18.27 4.58 -18.63
CA TRP A 90 -18.12 3.41 -19.50
C TRP A 90 -19.45 2.70 -19.75
N MET A 91 -20.32 2.61 -18.73
CA MET A 91 -21.65 2.00 -18.87
C MET A 91 -22.63 2.85 -19.68
N THR A 92 -22.53 4.17 -19.59
CA THR A 92 -23.43 5.09 -20.30
C THR A 92 -23.02 5.39 -21.73
N ALA A 93 -21.85 4.91 -22.16
CA ALA A 93 -21.28 5.21 -23.47
C ALA A 93 -22.14 4.79 -24.68
N ARG A 94 -23.17 3.95 -24.52
CA ARG A 94 -24.21 3.61 -25.55
C ARG A 94 -23.71 3.39 -26.99
N GLY A 95 -22.48 2.88 -27.16
CA GLY A 95 -21.87 2.62 -28.47
C GLY A 95 -21.00 3.75 -29.03
N ASN A 96 -20.82 4.87 -28.33
CA ASN A 96 -19.79 5.85 -28.65
C ASN A 96 -18.42 5.33 -28.20
N ASP A 97 -17.63 4.87 -29.17
CA ASP A 97 -16.28 4.32 -28.95
C ASP A 97 -15.37 5.29 -28.18
N GLU A 98 -15.55 6.59 -28.37
CA GLU A 98 -14.73 7.62 -27.74
C GLU A 98 -14.96 7.66 -26.21
N GLN A 99 -16.21 7.54 -25.77
CA GLN A 99 -16.54 7.45 -24.34
C GLN A 99 -16.12 6.11 -23.74
N VAL A 100 -16.20 5.03 -24.53
CA VAL A 100 -15.71 3.71 -24.11
C VAL A 100 -14.20 3.72 -23.88
N GLN A 101 -13.44 4.28 -24.82
CA GLN A 101 -11.98 4.41 -24.71
C GLN A 101 -11.60 5.30 -23.52
N LYS A 102 -12.31 6.41 -23.32
CA LYS A 102 -12.08 7.32 -22.20
C LYS A 102 -12.31 6.65 -20.85
N GLY A 103 -13.42 5.92 -20.68
CA GLY A 103 -13.70 5.15 -19.47
C GLY A 103 -12.64 4.08 -19.19
N LYS A 104 -12.25 3.31 -20.21
CA LYS A 104 -11.18 2.30 -20.10
C LYS A 104 -9.82 2.91 -19.74
N LYS A 105 -9.47 4.06 -20.31
CA LYS A 105 -8.24 4.79 -19.99
C LYS A 105 -8.20 5.18 -18.52
N ILE A 106 -9.27 5.79 -18.02
CA ILE A 106 -9.37 6.18 -16.61
C ILE A 106 -9.27 4.96 -15.69
N ILE A 107 -9.96 3.85 -16.00
CA ILE A 107 -9.86 2.61 -15.22
C ILE A 107 -8.41 2.07 -15.21
N ARG A 108 -7.72 2.08 -16.35
CA ARG A 108 -6.35 1.57 -16.46
C ARG A 108 -5.35 2.42 -15.66
N GLU A 109 -5.49 3.73 -15.71
CA GLU A 109 -4.71 4.67 -14.92
C GLU A 109 -5.00 4.50 -13.43
N ALA A 110 -6.28 4.33 -13.08
CA ALA A 110 -6.70 4.10 -11.71
C ALA A 110 -6.07 2.82 -11.14
N VAL A 111 -6.17 1.69 -11.84
CA VAL A 111 -5.58 0.42 -11.42
C VAL A 111 -4.07 0.53 -11.23
N THR A 112 -3.37 1.27 -12.10
CA THR A 112 -1.93 1.48 -11.99
C THR A 112 -1.57 2.25 -10.72
N ALA A 113 -2.33 3.30 -10.37
CA ALA A 113 -2.14 4.04 -9.12
C ALA A 113 -2.37 3.17 -7.87
N LEU A 114 -3.40 2.31 -7.89
CA LEU A 114 -3.67 1.38 -6.80
C LEU A 114 -2.49 0.41 -6.60
N ILE A 115 -1.95 -0.13 -7.70
CA ILE A 115 -0.78 -1.02 -7.67
C ILE A 115 0.43 -0.29 -7.07
N ILE A 116 0.68 0.97 -7.46
CA ILE A 116 1.81 1.76 -6.94
C ILE A 116 1.70 1.96 -5.42
N ILE A 117 0.51 2.28 -4.90
CA ILE A 117 0.29 2.48 -3.46
C ILE A 117 0.56 1.20 -2.67
N LEU A 118 0.10 0.05 -3.19
CA LEU A 118 0.35 -1.25 -2.58
C LEU A 118 1.84 -1.65 -2.64
N LEU A 119 2.48 -1.42 -3.78
CA LEU A 119 3.90 -1.69 -3.97
C LEU A 119 4.78 -0.79 -3.10
N ALA A 120 4.42 0.48 -2.91
CA ALA A 120 5.18 1.39 -2.05
C ALA A 120 5.28 0.86 -0.61
N ARG A 121 4.21 0.25 -0.08
CA ARG A 121 4.23 -0.40 1.25
C ARG A 121 5.17 -1.60 1.29
N LEU A 122 5.00 -2.52 0.34
CA LEU A 122 5.83 -3.72 0.26
C LEU A 122 7.31 -3.37 0.08
N PHE A 123 7.60 -2.35 -0.73
CA PHE A 123 8.95 -1.89 -0.97
C PHE A 123 9.58 -1.26 0.28
N THR A 124 8.83 -0.46 1.04
CA THR A 124 9.34 0.15 2.27
C THR A 124 9.75 -0.91 3.28
N GLU A 125 8.91 -1.92 3.51
CA GLU A 125 9.23 -3.03 4.41
C GLU A 125 10.43 -3.84 3.91
N PHE A 126 10.48 -4.13 2.61
CA PHE A 126 11.60 -4.84 1.99
C PHE A 126 12.94 -4.14 2.22
N VAL A 127 13.00 -2.82 2.02
CA VAL A 127 14.23 -2.03 2.22
C VAL A 127 14.62 -2.03 3.71
N LEU A 128 13.67 -1.87 4.63
CA LEU A 128 13.96 -1.87 6.06
C LEU A 128 14.50 -3.23 6.54
N THR A 129 13.91 -4.33 6.07
CA THR A 129 14.38 -5.68 6.38
C THR A 129 15.74 -5.97 5.76
N ALA A 130 15.97 -5.58 4.51
CA ALA A 130 17.25 -5.77 3.83
C ALA A 130 18.40 -5.06 4.58
N ILE A 131 18.17 -3.83 5.05
CA ILE A 131 19.15 -3.07 5.84
C ILE A 131 19.34 -3.71 7.23
N GLY A 132 18.27 -4.12 7.91
CA GLY A 132 18.36 -4.78 9.22
C GLY A 132 19.17 -6.08 9.19
N GLN A 133 18.95 -6.91 8.17
CA GLN A 133 19.71 -8.15 7.96
C GLN A 133 21.18 -7.88 7.63
N ALA A 134 21.48 -6.85 6.84
CA ALA A 134 22.85 -6.47 6.53
C ALA A 134 23.64 -6.01 7.77
N ILE A 135 22.97 -5.30 8.70
CA ILE A 135 23.58 -4.85 9.96
C ILE A 135 23.78 -6.04 10.93
N GLU A 136 22.82 -6.96 11.03
CA GLU A 136 22.97 -8.17 11.85
C GLU A 136 24.08 -9.10 11.34
N ALA A 137 24.25 -9.21 10.02
CA ALA A 137 25.33 -9.98 9.41
C ALA A 137 26.72 -9.42 9.78
N GLY A 138 26.86 -8.09 9.87
CA GLY A 138 28.10 -7.44 10.32
C GLY A 138 28.43 -7.63 11.80
N LYS A 139 27.43 -7.93 12.64
CA LYS A 139 27.63 -8.16 14.09
C LYS A 139 28.05 -9.61 14.41
N LYS A 140 27.84 -10.57 13.51
CA LYS A 140 28.22 -11.98 13.74
C LYS A 140 29.68 -12.31 13.37
N THR A 141 30.44 -11.36 12.82
CA THR A 141 31.83 -11.56 12.40
C THR A 141 32.86 -10.79 13.23
N SER A 142 32.45 -10.18 14.34
CA SER A 142 33.35 -9.58 15.34
C SER A 142 33.00 -10.07 16.74
#